data_AF-A0A1E5JX81-F1
#
_entry.id   AF-A0A1E5JX81-F1
#
_cell.length_a   1.000
_cell.length_b   1.000
_cell.length_c   1.000
_cell.angle_alpha   90.00
_cell.angle_beta   90.00
_cell.angle_gamma   90.00
#
_symmetry.space_group_name_H-M   'P 1'
#
loop_
_entity.id
_entity.type
_entity.pdbx_description
1 polymer ?
#
loop_
_entity_poly.entity_id
_entity_poly.type
_entity_poly.pdbx_seq_one_letter_code
_entity_poly.pdbx_strand_id
1 'polypeptide(L)' 'MNKSIFGSFLLLISALLYATRYLCSAIMMVNSGEWGEEVFSLYLSFIPNGLMVATVASLIIGIVFIVWEFIEKGKVNISG' A
#
# COMPACT_ATOMS: atom_id res chain seq x y z
N MET A 1 -6.67 14.87 16.27
CA MET A 1 -5.80 13.71 15.94
C MET A 1 -4.77 14.19 14.93
N ASN A 2 -3.48 13.98 15.14
CA ASN A 2 -2.45 14.48 14.21
C ASN A 2 -2.69 13.87 12.82
N LYS A 3 -2.83 14.71 11.79
CA LYS A 3 -3.10 14.29 10.40
C LYS A 3 -1.97 13.38 9.87
N SER A 4 -0.77 13.49 10.43
CA SER A 4 0.43 12.72 10.15
C SER A 4 0.33 11.30 10.71
N ILE A 5 -0.27 11.10 11.89
CA ILE A 5 -0.53 9.76 12.41
C ILE A 5 -1.53 9.05 11.48
N PHE A 6 -2.59 9.75 11.08
CA PHE A 6 -3.59 9.21 10.16
C PHE A 6 -3.01 8.87 8.78
N GLY A 7 -2.19 9.76 8.21
CA GLY A 7 -1.49 9.53 6.94
C GLY A 7 -0.51 8.35 7.01
N SER A 8 0.25 8.22 8.10
CA SER A 8 1.15 7.09 8.32
C SER A 8 0.40 5.76 8.47
N PHE A 9 -0.76 5.73 9.13
CA PHE A 9 -1.61 4.54 9.19
C PHE A 9 -2.13 4.14 7.79
N LEU A 10 -2.54 5.11 6.96
CA LEU A 10 -2.97 4.83 5.60
C LEU A 10 -1.84 4.26 4.72
N LEU A 11 -0.62 4.75 4.90
CA LEU A 11 0.57 4.20 4.24
C LEU A 11 0.89 2.78 4.71
N LEU A 12 0.80 2.52 6.02
CA LEU A 12 0.99 1.18 6.58
C LEU A 12 -0.03 0.18 6.01
N ILE A 13 -1.30 0.59 5.95
CA ILE A 13 -2.39 -0.21 5.38
C ILE A 13 -2.14 -0.49 3.89
N SER A 14 -1.68 0.51 3.12
CA SER A 14 -1.30 0.31 1.72
C SER A 14 -0.16 -0.71 1.57
N ALA A 15 0.90 -0.59 2.37
CA ALA A 15 2.00 -1.55 2.36
C ALA A 15 1.55 -2.98 2.71
N LEU A 16 0.64 -3.11 3.69
CA LEU A 16 0.05 -4.40 4.07
C LEU A 16 -0.82 -5.00 2.96
N LEU A 17 -1.65 -4.19 2.30
CA LEU A 17 -2.46 -4.62 1.15
C LEU A 17 -1.58 -5.11 -0.01
N TYR A 18 -0.49 -4.38 -0.28
CA TYR A 18 0.51 -4.80 -1.27
C TYR A 18 1.16 -6.12 -0.87
N ALA A 19 1.68 -6.24 0.35
CA ALA A 19 2.32 -7.45 0.85
C ALA A 19 1.37 -8.66 0.83
N THR A 20 0.10 -8.45 1.19
CA THR A 20 -0.93 -9.50 1.20
C THR A 20 -1.13 -10.09 -0.19
N ARG A 21 -1.09 -9.29 -1.26
CA ARG A 21 -1.17 -9.80 -2.64
C ARG A 21 -0.03 -10.78 -2.95
N TYR A 22 1.21 -10.42 -2.59
CA TYR A 22 2.37 -11.28 -2.83
C TYR A 22 2.36 -12.52 -1.94
N LEU A 23 1.94 -12.38 -0.68
CA LEU A 23 1.76 -13.51 0.24
C LEU A 23 0.70 -14.50 -0.26
N CYS A 24 -0.43 -14.01 -0.79
CA CYS A 24 -1.48 -14.87 -1.34
C CYS A 24 -0.97 -15.69 -2.53
N SER A 25 -0.23 -15.04 -3.45
CA SER A 25 0.41 -15.73 -4.57
C SER A 25 1.41 -16.79 -4.10
N ALA A 26 2.26 -16.46 -3.10
CA ALA A 26 3.22 -17.39 -2.53
C ALA A 26 2.54 -18.60 -1.85
N ILE A 27 1.44 -18.38 -1.13
CA ILE A 27 0.67 -19.47 -0.49
C ILE A 27 0.05 -20.40 -1.54
N MET A 28 -0.50 -19.85 -2.62
CA MET A 28 -1.03 -20.65 -3.73
C MET A 28 0.07 -21.46 -4.42
N MET A 29 1.24 -20.87 -4.60
CA MET A 29 2.42 -21.52 -5.18
C MET A 29 2.89 -22.72 -4.34
N VAL A 30 2.91 -22.58 -3.01
CA VAL A 30 3.24 -23.71 -2.09
C VAL A 30 2.28 -24.89 -2.28
N ASN A 31 1.00 -24.64 -2.54
CA ASN A 31 0.02 -25.70 -2.78
C ASN A 31 0.22 -26.40 -4.13
N SER A 32 0.67 -25.67 -5.15
CA SER A 32 0.86 -26.19 -6.51
C SER A 32 2.05 -27.15 -6.65
N GLY A 33 3.03 -27.09 -5.74
CA GLY A 33 4.25 -27.89 -5.82
C GLY A 33 5.23 -27.46 -6.91
N GLU A 34 4.83 -26.54 -7.80
CA GLU A 34 5.66 -25.99 -8.87
C GLU A 34 6.24 -24.63 -8.45
N TRP A 35 7.57 -24.53 -8.48
CA TRP A 35 8.28 -23.32 -8.11
C TRP A 35 8.91 -22.69 -9.35
N GLY A 36 8.23 -21.70 -9.95
CA GLY A 36 8.72 -20.93 -11.09
C GLY A 36 8.08 -19.56 -11.18
N GLU A 37 8.79 -18.61 -11.81
CA GLU A 37 8.31 -17.24 -12.04
C GLU A 37 7.01 -17.20 -12.83
N GLU A 38 6.88 -18.10 -13.80
CA GLU A 38 5.70 -18.23 -14.67
C GLU A 38 4.45 -18.59 -13.87
N VAL A 39 4.58 -19.56 -12.96
CA VAL A 39 3.49 -20.04 -12.10
C VAL A 39 3.12 -18.96 -11.08
N PHE A 40 4.12 -18.25 -10.54
CA PHE A 40 3.90 -17.13 -9.64
C PHE A 40 3.15 -15.97 -10.32
N SER A 41 3.53 -15.62 -11.56
CA SER A 41 2.86 -14.58 -12.34
C SER A 41 1.42 -14.97 -12.69
N LEU A 42 1.20 -16.25 -13.00
CA LEU A 42 -0.12 -16.81 -13.25
C LEU A 42 -1.02 -16.72 -11.99
N TYR A 43 -0.51 -17.07 -10.81
CA TYR A 43 -1.23 -16.86 -9.54
C TYR A 43 -1.45 -15.38 -9.22
N LEU A 44 -0.48 -14.52 -9.52
CA LEU A 44 -0.60 -13.07 -9.38
C LEU A 44 -1.71 -12.48 -10.28
N SER A 45 -2.00 -13.13 -11.42
CA SER A 45 -3.05 -12.73 -12.36
C SER A 45 -4.47 -13.11 -11.89
N PHE A 46 -4.60 -14.17 -11.09
CA PHE A 46 -5.88 -14.54 -10.46
C PHE A 46 -6.29 -13.58 -9.35
N ILE A 47 -5.32 -12.86 -8.77
CA ILE A 47 -5.62 -11.86 -7.74
C ILE A 47 -6.25 -10.62 -8.40
N PRO A 48 -7.49 -10.25 -8.02
CA PRO A 48 -8.23 -9.20 -8.68
C PRO A 48 -7.52 -7.85 -8.62
N ASN A 49 -7.49 -7.15 -9.75
CA ASN A 49 -6.89 -5.81 -9.87
C ASN A 49 -7.52 -4.76 -8.95
N GLY A 50 -8.74 -5.00 -8.43
CA GLY A 50 -9.37 -4.13 -7.43
C GLY A 50 -8.51 -3.93 -6.17
N LEU A 51 -7.77 -4.97 -5.75
CA LEU A 51 -6.85 -4.88 -4.61
C LEU A 51 -5.67 -3.94 -4.90
N MET A 52 -5.19 -3.94 -6.15
CA MET A 52 -4.11 -3.05 -6.60
C MET A 52 -4.58 -1.60 -6.67
N VAL A 53 -5.79 -1.37 -7.19
CA VAL A 53 -6.41 -0.04 -7.24
C VAL A 53 -6.59 0.52 -5.82
N ALA A 54 -7.09 -0.29 -4.89
CA ALA A 54 -7.24 0.12 -3.49
C ALA A 54 -5.90 0.42 -2.81
N THR A 55 -4.86 -0.37 -3.10
CA THR A 55 -3.50 -0.16 -2.60
C THR A 55 -2.95 1.18 -3.07
N VAL A 56 -3.03 1.45 -4.37
CA VAL A 56 -2.54 2.69 -5.00
C VAL A 56 -3.34 3.90 -4.50
N ALA A 57 -4.67 3.79 -4.41
CA ALA A 57 -5.52 4.85 -3.89
C ALA A 57 -5.15 5.19 -2.43
N SER A 58 -4.99 4.18 -1.56
CA SER A 58 -4.60 4.39 -0.16
C SER A 58 -3.19 4.98 -0.03
N LEU A 59 -2.28 4.61 -0.93
CA LEU A 59 -0.93 5.18 -0.98
C LEU A 59 -0.96 6.67 -1.31
N ILE A 60 -1.68 7.04 -2.38
CA ILE A 60 -1.80 8.43 -2.82
C ILE A 60 -2.45 9.28 -1.73
N ILE A 61 -3.56 8.81 -1.15
CA ILE A 61 -4.26 9.54 -0.09
C ILE A 61 -3.35 9.69 1.14
N GLY A 62 -2.63 8.64 1.54
CA GLY A 62 -1.67 8.69 2.65
C GLY A 62 -0.57 9.74 2.45
N ILE A 63 0.04 9.77 1.25
CA ILE A 63 1.08 10.76 0.90
C ILE A 63 0.50 12.19 0.93
N VAL A 64 -0.66 12.40 0.32
CA VAL A 64 -1.32 13.71 0.27
C VAL A 64 -1.58 14.24 1.69
N PHE A 65 -2.07 13.41 2.60
CA PHE A 65 -2.30 13.79 3.99
C PHE A 65 -1.02 14.19 4.74
N ILE A 66 0.08 13.46 4.54
CA ILE A 66 1.37 13.77 5.17
C ILE A 66 1.93 15.08 4.60
N VAL A 67 1.93 15.24 3.28
CA VAL A 67 2.45 16.45 2.62
C VAL A 67 1.64 17.68 3.02
N TRP A 68 0.31 17.55 3.12
CA TRP A 68 -0.55 18.65 3.59
C TRP A 68 -0.19 19.09 5.01
N GLU A 69 0.01 18.15 5.94
CA GLU A 69 0.44 18.49 7.29
C GLU A 69 1.83 19.14 7.29
N PHE A 70 2.75 18.65 6.45
CA PHE A 70 4.10 19.21 6.37
C PHE A 70 4.08 20.67 5.89
N ILE A 71 3.22 20.99 4.91
CA ILE A 71 3.00 22.36 4.42
C ILE A 71 2.34 23.22 5.50
N GLU A 72 1.35 22.70 6.21
CA GLU A 72 0.62 23.43 7.26
C GLU A 72 1.54 23.77 8.45
N LYS A 73 2.35 22.81 8.90
CA LYS A 73 3.40 23.04 9.90
C LYS A 73 4.49 23.98 9.41
N GLY A 74 4.89 23.86 8.14
CA GLY A 74 5.85 24.76 7.51
C GLY A 74 5.37 26.20 7.51
N LYS A 75 4.10 26.44 7.15
CA LYS A 75 3.48 27.78 7.16
C LYS A 75 3.34 28.40 8.54
N VAL A 76 3.02 27.60 9.57
CA VAL A 76 2.92 28.08 10.96
C VAL A 76 4.26 28.62 11.48
N ASN A 77 5.38 28.07 11.00
CA ASN A 77 6.72 28.43 11.48
C ASN A 77 7.31 29.70 10.82
N ILE A 78 6.67 30.25 9.77
CA ILE A 78 7.11 31.46 9.05
C ILE A 78 6.33 32.70 9.49
N SER A 79 5.26 32.51 10.26
CA SER A 79 4.38 33.58 10.77
C SER A 79 4.53 33.84 12.26
N GLY A 80 5.52 33.21 12.92
CA GLY A 80 5.82 33.34 14.35
C GLY A 80 6.99 34.26 14.63
#